data_AF-A0A2V8J9S3-F1
#
_entry.id   AF-A0A2V8J9S3-F1
#
_cell.length_a   1.000
_cell.length_b   1.000
_cell.length_c   1.000
_cell.angle_alpha   90.00
_cell.angle_beta   90.00
_cell.angle_gamma   90.00
#
_symmetry.space_group_name_H-M   'P 1'
#
loop_
_entity.id
_entity.type
_entity.pdbx_description
1 polymer ?
#
loop_
_entity_poly.entity_id
_entity_poly.type
_entity_poly.pdbx_seq_one_letter_code
_entity_poly.pdbx_strand_id
1 'polypeptide(L)'
;MIPPEFHYFREGKLSSAASDLVQFDADSIRQIVSAQRRTEPDVWLIDPVQYEQNGRVLRDSDSPRMLAYSRKDQVLYATDGCNSCSRPVPANLQLLGQPGLKAFAEENDLRLELLERIVSLLSARS
;
A
#
# COMPACT_ATOMS: atom_id res chain seq x y z
N MET A 1 8.08 -18.21 2.56
CA MET A 1 6.78 -18.34 3.25
C MET A 1 6.11 -16.98 3.11
N ILE A 2 4.96 -16.86 2.45
CA ILE A 2 4.31 -15.56 2.26
C ILE A 2 3.63 -15.19 3.59
N PRO A 3 3.90 -14.01 4.20
CA PRO A 3 3.22 -13.59 5.40
C PRO A 3 1.70 -13.49 5.14
N PRO A 4 0.85 -13.94 6.07
CA PRO A 4 -0.58 -14.19 5.83
C PRO A 4 -1.47 -12.97 5.56
N GLU A 5 -0.91 -11.77 5.37
CA GLU A 5 -1.69 -10.51 5.39
C GLU A 5 -1.69 -9.70 4.08
N PHE A 6 -0.96 -10.12 3.04
CA PHE A 6 -0.86 -9.35 1.78
C PHE A 6 -1.91 -9.72 0.73
N HIS A 7 -2.51 -8.70 0.14
CA HIS A 7 -3.32 -8.80 -1.07
C HIS A 7 -2.50 -8.36 -2.28
N TYR A 8 -2.67 -9.07 -3.38
CA TYR A 8 -1.93 -8.81 -4.61
C TYR A 8 -2.84 -8.07 -5.59
N PHE A 9 -2.41 -6.88 -6.04
CA PHE A 9 -3.12 -6.10 -7.05
C PHE A 9 -3.10 -6.80 -8.42
N ARG A 10 -1.97 -7.39 -8.78
CA ARG A 10 -1.78 -8.20 -9.99
C ARG A 10 -1.60 -9.65 -9.58
N GLU A 11 -2.18 -10.58 -10.34
CA GLU A 11 -2.01 -12.00 -10.04
C GLU A 11 -0.57 -12.44 -10.38
N GLY A 12 0.08 -13.15 -9.46
CA GLY A 12 1.43 -13.66 -9.68
C GLY A 12 2.02 -14.29 -8.44
N LYS A 13 2.78 -15.37 -8.61
CA LYS A 13 3.65 -15.88 -7.54
C LYS A 13 4.91 -15.02 -7.52
N LEU A 14 5.25 -14.48 -6.36
CA LEU A 14 6.50 -13.76 -6.17
C LEU A 14 7.69 -14.72 -6.14
N SER A 15 8.79 -14.29 -6.74
CA SER A 15 10.12 -14.82 -6.50
C SER A 15 10.53 -14.60 -5.04
N SER A 16 11.55 -15.33 -4.58
CA SER A 16 12.05 -15.19 -3.21
C SER A 16 12.63 -13.80 -2.96
N ALA A 17 13.40 -13.26 -3.92
CA ALA A 17 13.92 -11.90 -3.84
C ALA A 17 12.81 -10.85 -3.76
N ALA A 18 11.77 -10.98 -4.58
CA ALA A 18 10.62 -10.09 -4.53
C ALA A 18 9.85 -10.22 -3.20
N SER A 19 9.76 -11.42 -2.63
CA SER A 19 9.14 -11.66 -1.32
C SER A 19 9.92 -10.99 -0.17
N ASP A 20 11.26 -11.02 -0.24
CA ASP A 20 12.12 -10.36 0.75
C ASP A 20 11.95 -8.84 0.71
N LEU A 21 11.80 -8.26 -0.49
CA LEU A 21 11.50 -6.83 -0.66
C LEU A 21 10.13 -6.45 -0.09
N VAL A 22 9.11 -7.28 -0.28
CA VAL A 22 7.78 -7.06 0.32
C VAL A 22 7.89 -7.02 1.84
N GLN A 23 8.65 -7.95 2.44
CA GLN A 23 8.83 -7.99 3.88
C GLN A 23 9.56 -6.75 4.40
N PHE A 24 10.65 -6.33 3.72
CA PHE A 24 11.39 -5.12 4.06
C PHE A 24 10.49 -3.87 4.07
N ASP A 25 9.69 -3.68 3.02
CA ASP A 25 8.77 -2.55 2.90
C ASP A 25 7.65 -2.58 3.95
N ALA A 26 7.12 -3.77 4.24
CA ALA A 26 6.13 -3.94 5.28
C ALA A 26 6.69 -3.54 6.65
N ASP A 27 7.92 -3.99 6.96
CA ASP A 27 8.57 -3.64 8.23
C ASP A 27 8.88 -2.14 8.31
N SER A 28 9.22 -1.50 7.19
CA SER A 28 9.35 -0.04 7.09
C SER A 28 8.05 0.68 7.46
N ILE A 29 6.90 0.22 6.94
CA ILE A 29 5.58 0.76 7.32
C ILE A 29 5.29 0.51 8.81
N ARG A 30 5.55 -0.70 9.32
CA ARG A 30 5.36 -1.02 10.76
C ARG A 30 6.19 -0.12 11.68
N GLN A 31 7.41 0.23 11.26
CA GLN A 31 8.24 1.18 12.00
C GLN A 31 7.59 2.57 12.07
N ILE A 32 7.00 3.06 10.96
CA ILE A 32 6.27 4.33 10.95
C ILE A 32 5.04 4.25 11.86
N VAL A 33 4.26 3.17 11.76
CA VAL A 33 3.07 2.93 12.61
C VAL A 33 3.46 2.99 14.08
N SER A 34 4.50 2.26 14.48
CA SER A 34 5.01 2.23 15.84
C SER A 34 5.52 3.60 16.31
N ALA A 35 6.30 4.30 15.48
CA ALA A 35 6.80 5.63 15.78
C ALA A 35 5.67 6.65 16.01
N GLN A 36 4.55 6.50 15.30
CA GLN A 36 3.36 7.34 15.42
C GLN A 36 2.34 6.83 16.45
N ARG A 37 2.62 5.71 17.14
CA ARG A 37 1.72 5.05 18.10
C ARG A 37 0.33 4.74 17.52
N ARG A 38 0.28 4.36 16.25
CA ARG A 38 -0.95 4.01 15.52
C ARG A 38 -1.20 2.51 15.56
N THR A 39 -2.41 2.12 15.17
CA THR A 39 -2.81 0.73 14.95
C THR A 39 -2.19 0.22 13.64
N GLU A 40 -1.75 -1.04 13.66
CA GLU A 40 -1.30 -1.75 12.46
C GLU A 40 -2.36 -1.69 11.34
N PRO A 41 -1.93 -1.47 10.08
CA PRO A 41 -2.81 -1.58 8.92
C PRO A 41 -3.46 -2.96 8.84
N ASP A 42 -4.74 -2.97 8.55
CA ASP A 42 -5.53 -4.20 8.45
C ASP A 42 -5.82 -4.60 6.99
N VAL A 43 -5.45 -3.75 6.04
CA VAL A 43 -5.43 -4.04 4.61
C VAL A 43 -4.06 -3.71 4.03
N TRP A 44 -3.45 -4.68 3.37
CA TRP A 44 -2.18 -4.52 2.67
C TRP A 44 -2.36 -4.89 1.20
N LEU A 45 -1.93 -4.01 0.29
CA LEU A 45 -1.99 -4.23 -1.14
C LEU A 45 -0.61 -4.04 -1.76
N ILE A 46 -0.17 -5.03 -2.53
CA ILE A 46 1.11 -4.99 -3.23
C ILE A 46 0.94 -5.13 -4.73
N ASP A 47 1.80 -4.50 -5.50
CA ASP A 47 1.93 -4.72 -6.95
C ASP A 47 3.08 -5.70 -7.21
N PRO A 48 2.81 -7.00 -7.39
CA PRO A 48 3.87 -7.98 -7.56
C PRO A 48 4.72 -7.73 -8.81
N VAL A 49 4.20 -7.08 -9.85
CA VAL A 49 5.01 -6.75 -11.03
C VAL A 49 6.12 -5.75 -10.65
N GLN A 50 5.79 -4.75 -9.85
CA GLN A 50 6.79 -3.79 -9.38
C GLN A 50 7.85 -4.46 -8.48
N TYR A 51 7.46 -5.43 -7.65
CA TYR A 51 8.41 -6.16 -6.82
C TYR A 51 9.31 -7.09 -7.63
N GLU A 52 8.77 -7.78 -8.64
CA GLU A 52 9.57 -8.65 -9.52
C GLU A 52 10.53 -7.87 -10.41
N GLN A 53 10.16 -6.66 -10.82
CA GLN A 53 11.01 -5.80 -11.62
C GLN A 53 12.14 -5.14 -10.80
N ASN A 54 12.04 -5.09 -9.46
CA ASN A 54 12.97 -4.36 -8.59
C ASN A 54 14.19 -5.16 -8.09
N GLY A 55 14.82 -5.94 -8.98
CA GLY A 55 16.20 -6.41 -8.87
C GLY A 55 17.24 -5.48 -9.52
N ARG A 56 16.78 -4.38 -10.13
CA ARG A 56 17.59 -3.24 -10.55
C ARG A 56 16.92 -2.02 -9.95
N VAL A 57 17.59 -1.36 -9.01
CA VAL A 57 17.12 -0.13 -8.34
C VAL A 57 16.78 0.91 -9.41
N LEU A 58 15.53 0.94 -9.86
CA LEU A 58 15.03 2.01 -10.71
C LEU A 58 14.75 3.15 -9.75
N ARG A 59 15.65 4.13 -9.79
CA ARG A 59 15.60 5.41 -9.06
C ARG A 59 14.41 6.28 -9.45
N ASP A 60 13.56 5.84 -10.37
CA ASP A 60 12.39 6.57 -10.84
C ASP A 60 11.18 6.10 -10.02
N SER A 61 11.13 6.58 -8.78
CA SER A 61 10.22 6.19 -7.71
C SER A 61 8.84 6.82 -7.82
N ASP A 62 8.36 7.06 -9.04
CA ASP A 62 7.16 7.88 -9.29
C ASP A 62 5.85 7.16 -8.94
N SER A 63 5.92 5.96 -8.35
CA SER A 63 4.71 5.26 -7.95
C SER A 63 4.89 4.24 -6.83
N PRO A 64 3.96 4.22 -5.85
CA PRO A 64 4.01 3.24 -4.77
C PRO A 64 3.86 1.81 -5.30
N ARG A 65 4.67 0.90 -4.75
CA ARG A 65 4.61 -0.55 -5.00
C ARG A 65 3.84 -1.31 -3.93
N MET A 66 3.65 -0.69 -2.77
CA MET A 66 2.77 -1.17 -1.70
C MET A 66 1.94 -0.03 -1.12
N LEU A 67 0.66 -0.32 -0.88
CA LEU A 67 -0.24 0.47 -0.03
C LEU A 67 -0.64 -0.36 1.19
N ALA A 68 -0.78 0.29 2.34
CA ALA A 68 -1.38 -0.31 3.52
C ALA A 68 -2.39 0.67 4.14
N TYR A 69 -3.53 0.19 4.62
CA TYR A 69 -4.58 1.04 5.18
C TYR A 69 -4.99 0.56 6.57
N SER A 70 -5.03 1.48 7.53
CA SER A 70 -5.62 1.28 8.86
C SER A 70 -7.03 1.87 8.83
N ARG A 71 -8.07 1.01 8.87
CA ARG A 71 -9.46 1.45 9.02
C ARG A 71 -9.69 2.20 10.34
N LYS A 72 -9.02 1.75 11.41
CA LYS A 72 -9.21 2.28 12.76
C LYS A 72 -8.69 3.70 12.90
N ASP A 73 -7.50 3.98 12.35
CA ASP A 73 -6.89 5.31 12.44
C ASP A 73 -7.16 6.17 11.19
N GLN A 74 -7.80 5.60 10.17
CA GLN A 74 -8.06 6.23 8.87
C GLN A 74 -6.78 6.78 8.23
N VAL A 75 -5.73 5.95 8.23
CA VAL A 75 -4.42 6.32 7.66
C VAL A 75 -4.07 5.38 6.52
N LEU A 76 -3.66 5.96 5.40
CA LEU A 76 -3.04 5.26 4.29
C LEU A 76 -1.52 5.40 4.37
N TYR A 77 -0.84 4.28 4.26
CA TYR A 77 0.61 4.18 4.14
C TYR A 77 0.94 3.77 2.71
N ALA A 78 2.00 4.35 2.16
CA ALA A 78 2.50 4.02 0.84
C ALA A 78 4.01 3.91 0.87
N THR A 79 4.57 3.01 0.07
CA THR A 79 6.02 2.89 -0.12
C THR A 79 6.36 2.55 -1.56
N ASP A 80 7.41 3.19 -2.06
CA ASP A 80 8.03 2.96 -3.37
C ASP A 80 9.25 2.03 -3.29
N GLY A 81 9.65 1.64 -2.07
CA GLY A 81 10.84 0.85 -1.78
C GLY A 81 12.08 1.61 -1.33
N CYS A 82 12.06 2.93 -1.46
CA CYS A 82 13.08 3.83 -0.95
C CYS A 82 12.53 4.64 0.23
N ASN A 83 11.32 5.16 0.07
CA ASN A 83 10.64 6.00 1.04
C ASN A 83 9.27 5.42 1.39
N SER A 84 8.92 5.54 2.66
CA SER A 84 7.60 5.20 3.16
C SER A 84 6.94 6.46 3.69
N CYS A 85 5.70 6.71 3.29
CA CYS A 85 4.93 7.87 3.71
C CYS A 85 3.59 7.43 4.33
N SER A 86 3.05 8.29 5.18
CA SER A 86 1.71 8.11 5.76
C SER A 86 0.86 9.34 5.49
N ARG A 87 -0.40 9.15 5.15
CA ARG A 87 -1.37 10.21 4.87
C ARG A 87 -2.68 9.93 5.62
N PRO A 88 -3.17 10.88 6.43
CA PRO A 88 -4.51 10.77 6.98
C PRO A 88 -5.52 10.85 5.83
N VAL A 89 -6.55 10.04 5.92
CA VAL A 89 -7.64 10.01 4.95
C VAL A 89 -8.81 10.78 5.58
N PRO A 90 -9.34 11.83 4.93
CA PRO A 90 -10.31 12.74 5.55
C PRO A 90 -11.64 12.08 5.94
N ALA A 91 -11.94 10.91 5.36
CA ALA A 91 -13.03 10.03 5.74
C ALA A 91 -12.59 8.57 5.52
N ASN A 92 -13.40 7.58 5.90
CA ASN A 92 -13.16 6.20 5.48
C ASN A 92 -12.98 6.15 3.95
N LEU A 93 -11.97 5.43 3.45
CA LEU A 93 -11.64 5.41 2.02
C LEU A 93 -12.85 5.02 1.14
N GLN A 94 -13.71 4.13 1.66
CA GLN A 94 -14.95 3.68 1.00
C GLN A 94 -16.00 4.80 0.82
N LEU A 95 -15.90 5.89 1.58
CA LEU A 95 -16.87 7.00 1.57
C LEU A 95 -16.47 8.16 0.64
N LEU A 96 -15.22 8.19 0.16
CA LEU A 96 -14.74 9.30 -0.69
C LEU A 96 -15.43 9.33 -2.08
N GLY A 97 -16.00 8.21 -2.51
CA GLY A 97 -16.53 8.05 -3.87
C GLY A 97 -15.43 8.21 -4.95
N GLN A 98 -15.79 7.99 -6.21
CA GLN A 98 -14.82 8.07 -7.33
C GLN A 98 -14.12 9.43 -7.43
N PRO A 99 -14.85 10.57 -7.45
CA PRO A 99 -14.22 11.88 -7.57
C PRO A 99 -13.26 12.19 -6.39
N GLY A 100 -13.64 11.82 -5.16
CA GLY A 100 -12.81 12.03 -3.98
C GLY A 100 -11.57 11.13 -3.96
N LEU A 101 -11.69 9.88 -4.41
CA LEU A 101 -10.54 8.97 -4.54
C LEU A 101 -9.54 9.50 -5.58
N LYS A 102 -10.02 9.99 -6.71
CA LYS A 102 -9.17 10.58 -7.76
C LYS A 102 -8.43 11.82 -7.24
N ALA A 103 -9.13 12.75 -6.61
CA ALA A 103 -8.50 13.95 -6.04
C ALA A 103 -7.45 13.57 -4.97
N PHE A 104 -7.78 12.64 -4.07
CA PHE A 104 -6.85 12.16 -3.06
C PHE A 104 -5.61 11.48 -3.68
N ALA A 105 -5.79 10.74 -4.78
CA ALA A 105 -4.69 10.11 -5.49
C ALA A 105 -3.72 11.15 -6.07
N GLU A 106 -4.26 12.16 -6.76
CA GLU A 106 -3.50 13.24 -7.39
C GLU A 106 -2.77 14.11 -6.35
N GLU A 107 -3.43 14.45 -5.24
CA GLU A 107 -2.83 15.25 -4.16
C GLU A 107 -1.67 14.54 -3.44
N ASN A 108 -1.58 13.22 -3.54
CA ASN A 108 -0.62 12.41 -2.79
C ASN A 108 0.32 11.59 -3.69
N ASP A 109 0.36 11.88 -5.00
CA ASP A 109 1.15 11.15 -6.00
C ASP A 109 0.95 9.62 -5.93
N LEU A 110 -0.31 9.20 -5.81
CA LEU A 110 -0.69 7.78 -5.73
C LEU A 110 -1.33 7.30 -7.03
N ARG A 111 -1.16 6.02 -7.34
CA ARG A 111 -1.92 5.34 -8.39
C ARG A 111 -3.38 5.16 -7.96
N LEU A 112 -4.29 5.80 -8.70
CA LEU A 112 -5.73 5.67 -8.48
C LEU A 112 -6.19 4.21 -8.50
N GLU A 113 -5.68 3.40 -9.43
CA GLU A 113 -6.03 1.96 -9.54
C GLU A 113 -5.69 1.15 -8.28
N LEU A 114 -4.62 1.51 -7.56
CA LEU A 114 -4.26 0.85 -6.29
C LEU A 114 -5.24 1.27 -5.17
N LEU A 115 -5.63 2.55 -5.14
CA LEU A 115 -6.63 3.05 -4.19
C LEU A 115 -8.00 2.41 -4.41
N GLU A 116 -8.44 2.32 -5.66
CA GLU A 116 -9.67 1.63 -6.04
C GLU A 116 -9.63 0.15 -5.60
N ARG A 117 -8.48 -0.50 -5.74
CA ARG A 117 -8.31 -1.88 -5.26
C ARG A 117 -8.39 -1.99 -3.73
N ILE A 118 -7.79 -1.06 -2.98
CA ILE A 118 -7.96 -0.99 -1.53
C ILE A 118 -9.45 -0.88 -1.17
N VAL A 119 -10.20 0.00 -1.85
CA VAL A 119 -11.65 0.13 -1.63
C VAL A 119 -12.40 -1.16 -1.91
N SER A 120 -12.06 -1.85 -3.00
CA SER A 120 -12.64 -3.15 -3.33
C SER A 120 -12.38 -4.20 -2.24
N LEU A 121 -11.15 -4.26 -1.70
CA LEU A 121 -10.78 -5.17 -0.62
C LEU A 121 -11.49 -4.85 0.70
N LEU A 122 -11.69 -3.57 1.00
CA LEU A 122 -12.43 -3.12 2.17
C LEU A 122 -13.90 -3.54 2.09
N SER A 123 -14.51 -3.48 0.91
CA SER A 123 -15.90 -3.85 0.69
C SER A 123 -16.16 -5.35 0.65
N ALA A 124 -15.14 -6.16 0.32
CA ALA A 124 -15.21 -7.62 0.37
C ALA A 124 -15.11 -8.21 1.79
N ARG A 125 -14.73 -7.38 2.77
CA ARG A 125 -14.56 -7.74 4.19
C ARG A 125 -15.67 -7.21 5.09
N SER A 126 -16.72 -6.62 4.50
CA SER A 126 -17.90 -6.05 5.17
C SER A 126 -19.01 -7.08 5.33
#